data_AF-A0A5P1EAJ2-F1
#
_entry.id   AF-A0A5P1EAJ2-F1
#
_cell.length_a   1.000
_cell.length_b   1.000
_cell.length_c   1.000
_cell.angle_alpha   90.00
_cell.angle_beta   90.00
_cell.angle_gamma   90.00
#
_symmetry.space_group_name_H-M   'P 1'
#
loop_
_entity.id
_entity.type
_entity.pdbx_description
1 polymer ?
#
loop_
_entity_poly.entity_id
_entity_poly.type
_entity_poly.pdbx_seq_one_letter_code
_entity_poly.pdbx_strand_id
1 'polypeptide(L)'
;MGSGESPEEPKKGRSKTPKKTKKSVLKQKSPVEFFVENKNIAGFDKPGKSLCTTVRELVENSLDSAESISELPIIAITMSNGKEKLFL
;
A
#
# COMPACT_ATOMS: atom_id res chain seq x y z
N MET A 1 -10.92 66.68 -22.88
CA MET A 1 -10.21 67.75 -22.13
C MET A 1 -9.95 67.18 -20.76
N GLY A 2 -8.77 66.65 -20.44
CA GLY A 2 -7.55 67.39 -20.04
C GLY A 2 -7.77 67.98 -18.63
N SER A 3 -6.93 67.86 -17.59
CA SER A 3 -5.59 67.32 -17.33
C SER A 3 -5.33 67.44 -15.81
N GLY A 4 -4.32 66.73 -15.25
CA GLY A 4 -3.61 67.06 -13.99
C GLY A 4 -4.03 66.24 -12.75
N GLU A 5 -3.32 65.22 -12.25
CA GLU A 5 -1.94 65.08 -11.66
C GLU A 5 -1.87 65.54 -10.17
N SER A 6 -2.02 64.60 -9.21
CA SER A 6 -1.03 63.99 -8.25
C SER A 6 -0.63 64.90 -7.05
N PRO A 7 -0.17 64.40 -5.86
CA PRO A 7 0.70 63.22 -5.63
C PRO A 7 0.49 62.40 -4.33
N GLU A 8 1.14 61.22 -4.21
CA GLU A 8 2.03 60.77 -3.10
C GLU A 8 2.18 59.22 -3.03
N GLU A 9 3.44 58.74 -3.00
CA GLU A 9 3.80 57.37 -2.61
C GLU A 9 3.89 57.24 -1.08
N PRO A 10 3.71 56.03 -0.49
CA PRO A 10 4.91 55.32 -0.01
C PRO A 10 4.88 53.77 -0.06
N LYS A 11 6.02 53.21 -0.50
CA LYS A 11 6.76 52.02 -0.01
C LYS A 11 6.03 50.86 0.70
N LYS A 12 6.13 49.64 0.13
CA LYS A 12 6.89 48.52 0.74
C LYS A 12 6.96 47.32 -0.22
N GLY A 13 8.19 46.88 -0.51
CA GLY A 13 8.45 45.68 -1.29
C GLY A 13 7.78 44.45 -0.66
N ARG A 14 6.97 43.74 -1.44
CA ARG A 14 6.59 42.38 -1.11
C ARG A 14 7.44 41.46 -1.97
N SER A 15 8.62 41.14 -1.45
CA SER A 15 9.38 39.97 -1.89
C SER A 15 8.45 38.76 -1.81
N LYS A 16 7.91 38.35 -2.96
CA LYS A 16 7.30 37.02 -3.08
C LYS A 16 8.47 36.04 -3.09
N THR A 17 8.96 35.69 -1.91
CA THR A 17 9.83 34.52 -1.72
C THR A 17 9.17 33.36 -2.47
N PRO A 18 9.86 32.72 -3.43
CA PRO A 18 9.31 31.53 -4.07
C PRO A 18 9.13 30.48 -2.99
N LYS A 19 7.86 30.14 -2.73
CA LYS A 19 7.50 29.05 -1.81
C LYS A 19 8.09 27.79 -2.42
N LYS A 20 9.27 27.34 -1.94
CA LYS A 20 9.87 26.07 -2.34
C LYS A 20 8.83 24.99 -2.09
N THR A 21 8.18 24.54 -3.14
CA THR A 21 7.43 23.29 -3.16
C THR A 21 8.43 22.23 -2.75
N LYS A 22 8.30 21.73 -1.52
CA LYS A 22 9.08 20.58 -1.06
C LYS A 22 8.73 19.44 -2.01
N LYS A 23 9.61 19.15 -2.97
CA LYS A 23 9.48 17.94 -3.79
C LYS A 23 9.45 16.78 -2.81
N SER A 24 8.32 16.08 -2.75
CA SER A 24 8.25 14.80 -2.05
C SER A 24 9.26 13.87 -2.72
N VAL A 25 10.34 13.54 -2.01
CA VAL A 25 11.32 12.59 -2.50
C VAL A 25 10.67 11.21 -2.38
N LEU A 26 10.35 10.60 -3.51
CA LEU A 26 9.88 9.22 -3.56
C LEU A 26 11.04 8.30 -3.16
N LYS A 27 10.77 7.35 -2.26
CA LYS A 27 11.74 6.34 -1.84
C LYS A 27 11.45 5.04 -2.57
N GLN A 28 12.45 4.49 -3.24
CA GLN A 28 12.39 3.14 -3.78
C GLN A 28 12.58 2.12 -2.65
N LYS A 29 11.75 1.07 -2.63
CA LYS A 29 11.79 -0.02 -1.65
C LYS A 29 11.75 -1.35 -2.36
N SER A 30 12.32 -2.37 -1.73
CA SER A 30 12.14 -3.75 -2.21
C SER A 30 10.69 -4.22 -1.95
N PRO A 31 10.19 -5.23 -2.70
CA PRO A 31 8.87 -5.80 -2.42
C PRO A 31 8.71 -6.25 -0.97
N VAL A 32 9.72 -6.90 -0.40
CA VAL A 32 9.70 -7.38 0.99
C VAL A 32 9.58 -6.22 1.98
N GLU A 33 10.42 -5.20 1.83
CA GLU A 33 10.40 -4.00 2.68
C GLU A 33 9.05 -3.30 2.62
N PHE A 34 8.46 -3.21 1.43
CA PHE A 34 7.13 -2.64 1.24
C PHE A 34 6.05 -3.40 2.01
N PHE A 35 6.01 -4.73 1.93
CA PHE A 35 4.98 -5.53 2.60
C PHE A 35 5.16 -5.59 4.13
N VAL A 36 6.40 -5.55 4.62
CA VAL A 36 6.68 -5.51 6.07
C VAL A 36 6.14 -4.22 6.69
N GLU A 37 6.30 -3.09 5.99
CA GLU A 37 5.82 -1.80 6.46
C GLU A 37 4.31 -1.58 6.23
N ASN A 38 3.72 -2.25 5.24
CA ASN A 38 2.33 -2.05 4.81
C ASN A 38 1.52 -3.36 4.87
N LYS A 39 1.54 -4.04 6.02
CA LYS A 39 0.93 -5.37 6.20
C LYS A 39 -0.56 -5.44 5.85
N ASN A 40 -1.27 -4.33 5.98
CA ASN A 40 -2.70 -4.25 5.66
C ASN A 40 -3.00 -4.44 4.16
N ILE A 41 -2.08 -4.10 3.27
CA ILE A 41 -2.27 -4.16 1.81
C ILE A 41 -2.54 -5.60 1.36
N ALA A 42 -1.80 -6.56 1.93
CA ALA A 42 -1.98 -7.98 1.65
C ALA A 42 -2.87 -8.68 2.70
N GLY A 43 -3.50 -7.94 3.61
CA GLY A 43 -4.40 -8.51 4.61
C GLY A 43 -3.71 -9.24 5.78
N PHE A 44 -2.45 -8.91 6.07
CA PHE A 44 -1.64 -9.46 7.17
C PHE A 44 -1.59 -8.55 8.40
N ASP A 45 -2.56 -7.64 8.56
CA ASP A 45 -2.60 -6.65 9.64
C ASP A 45 -3.14 -7.21 10.97
N LYS A 46 -3.97 -8.27 10.92
CA LYS A 46 -4.56 -8.91 12.11
C LYS A 46 -4.37 -10.43 12.06
N PRO A 47 -4.13 -11.12 13.19
CA PRO A 47 -3.86 -12.56 13.18
C PRO A 47 -4.95 -13.40 12.50
N GLY A 48 -6.23 -13.19 12.83
CA GLY A 48 -7.33 -13.94 12.21
C GLY A 48 -7.45 -13.70 10.70
N LYS A 49 -7.30 -12.45 10.27
CA LYS A 49 -7.31 -12.09 8.84
C LYS A 49 -6.10 -12.68 8.11
N SER A 50 -4.92 -12.63 8.74
CA SER A 50 -3.68 -13.20 8.20
C SER A 50 -3.81 -14.70 7.98
N LEU A 51 -4.42 -15.42 8.93
CA LEU A 51 -4.65 -16.85 8.82
C LEU A 51 -5.59 -17.17 7.65
N CYS A 52 -6.74 -16.50 7.57
CA CYS A 52 -7.70 -16.70 6.48
C CYS A 52 -7.10 -16.34 5.12
N THR A 53 -6.34 -15.25 5.02
CA THR A 53 -5.61 -14.89 3.79
C THR A 53 -4.62 -16.01 3.43
N THR A 54 -3.80 -16.46 4.37
CA THR A 54 -2.80 -17.50 4.10
C THR A 54 -3.44 -18.78 3.57
N VAL A 55 -4.49 -19.27 4.23
CA VAL A 55 -5.19 -20.49 3.81
C VAL A 55 -5.84 -20.30 2.44
N ARG A 56 -6.53 -19.18 2.22
CA ARG A 56 -7.21 -18.90 0.94
C ARG A 56 -6.22 -18.88 -0.22
N GLU A 57 -5.14 -18.11 -0.11
CA GLU A 57 -4.14 -17.99 -1.18
C GLU A 57 -3.45 -19.33 -1.47
N LEU A 58 -3.19 -20.15 -0.44
CA LEU A 58 -2.64 -21.50 -0.64
C LEU A 58 -3.61 -22.41 -1.39
N VAL A 59 -4.90 -22.36 -1.05
CA VAL A 59 -5.94 -23.16 -1.72
C VAL A 59 -6.14 -22.69 -3.16
N GLU A 60 -6.27 -21.38 -3.40
CA GLU A 60 -6.41 -20.79 -4.73
C GLU A 60 -5.24 -21.19 -5.63
N ASN A 61 -4.00 -21.01 -5.16
CA ASN A 61 -2.82 -21.44 -5.91
C ASN A 61 -2.78 -22.95 -6.20
N SER A 62 -3.29 -23.78 -5.27
CA SER A 62 -3.36 -25.23 -5.46
C SER A 62 -4.41 -25.62 -6.50
N LEU A 63 -5.57 -24.96 -6.48
CA LEU A 63 -6.65 -25.16 -7.45
C LEU A 63 -6.21 -24.71 -8.85
N ASP A 64 -5.62 -23.52 -8.97
CA ASP A 64 -5.10 -22.99 -10.23
C ASP A 64 -4.04 -23.93 -10.83
N SER A 65 -3.18 -24.50 -9.97
CA SER A 65 -2.17 -25.47 -10.40
C SER A 65 -2.82 -26.76 -10.94
N ALA A 66 -3.83 -27.30 -10.26
CA ALA A 66 -4.54 -28.50 -10.71
C ALA A 66 -5.33 -28.26 -12.01
N GLU A 67 -5.98 -27.10 -12.13
CA GLU A 67 -6.66 -26.68 -13.35
C GLU A 67 -5.69 -26.57 -14.53
N SER A 68 -4.50 -26.01 -14.32
CA SER A 68 -3.49 -25.82 -15.39
C SER A 68 -3.03 -27.12 -16.05
N ILE A 69 -3.19 -28.25 -15.36
CA ILE A 69 -2.86 -29.59 -15.86
C ILE A 69 -4.10 -30.47 -16.08
N SER A 70 -5.31 -29.92 -15.89
CA SER A 70 -6.60 -30.63 -16.01
C SER A 70 -6.72 -31.88 -15.15
N GLU A 71 -6.18 -31.84 -13.92
CA GLU A 71 -6.29 -32.92 -12.94
C GLU A 71 -7.23 -32.57 -11.80
N LEU A 72 -7.87 -33.58 -11.21
CA LEU A 72 -8.72 -33.37 -10.04
C LEU A 72 -7.86 -33.10 -8.79
N PRO A 73 -8.04 -31.96 -8.11
CA PRO A 73 -7.22 -31.62 -6.95
C PRO A 73 -7.60 -32.45 -5.72
N ILE A 74 -6.59 -32.91 -4.99
CA ILE A 74 -6.72 -33.39 -3.61
C ILE A 74 -5.95 -32.41 -2.72
N ILE A 75 -6.65 -31.55 -2.00
CA ILE A 75 -6.06 -30.53 -1.13
C ILE A 75 -6.40 -30.90 0.31
N ALA A 76 -5.38 -31.11 1.13
CA ALA A 76 -5.51 -31.37 2.56
C ALA A 76 -4.82 -30.25 3.34
N ILE A 77 -5.56 -29.55 4.19
CA ILE A 77 -5.01 -28.44 4.97
C ILE A 77 -4.85 -28.89 6.41
N THR A 78 -3.68 -28.63 6.96
CA THR A 78 -3.36 -28.92 8.35
C THR A 78 -2.83 -27.68 9.02
N MET A 79 -3.45 -27.30 10.14
CA MET A 79 -2.90 -26.27 11.02
C MET A 79 -2.63 -26.88 12.39
N SER A 80 -1.50 -26.51 12.99
CA SER A 80 -1.21 -26.90 14.37
C SER A 80 -0.65 -25.75 15.17
N ASN A 81 -1.08 -25.64 16.41
CA ASN A 81 -0.56 -24.72 17.43
C ASN A 81 0.54 -25.38 18.28
N GLY A 82 1.11 -26.50 17.81
CA GLY A 82 2.07 -27.32 18.53
C GLY A 82 1.49 -28.48 19.35
N LYS A 83 0.16 -28.58 19.54
CA LYS A 83 -0.48 -29.71 20.26
C LYS A 83 -1.75 -30.27 19.62
N GLU A 84 -2.47 -29.50 18.80
CA GLU A 84 -3.68 -29.96 18.13
C GLU A 84 -3.60 -29.76 16.61
N LYS A 85 -4.17 -30.71 15.86
CA LYS A 85 -4.19 -30.74 14.40
C LYS A 85 -5.60 -30.42 13.94
N LEU A 86 -5.79 -29.26 13.30
CA LEU A 86 -7.03 -28.93 12.62
C LEU A 86 -6.94 -29.41 11.18
N PHE A 87 -7.90 -30.26 10.78
CA PHE A 87 -8.09 -30.69 9.40
C PHE A 87 -9.21 -29.81 8.82
N LEU A 88 -8.90 -29.04 7.77
CA LEU A 88 -9.88 -28.30 6.97
C LEU A 88 -10.06 -29.01 5.62
#